data_AF-A0AAI9UBT9-F1
#
_entry.id   AF-A0AAI9UBT9-F1
#
_cell.length_a   1.000
_cell.length_b   1.000
_cell.length_c   1.000
_cell.angle_alpha   90.00
_cell.angle_beta   90.00
_cell.angle_gamma   90.00
#
_symmetry.space_group_name_H-M   'P 1'
#
loop_
_entity.id
_entity.type
_entity.pdbx_description
1 polymer ?
#
loop_
_entity_poly.entity_id
_entity_poly.type
_entity_poly.pdbx_seq_one_letter_code
_entity_poly.pdbx_strand_id
1 'polypeptide(L)' 'MCQYYAHAFTCKHLSFTFARFCQPASLIQKPCAKRQVWQTIGLDDACEECLTWFPDQYPCRRPRYQ' A
#
# COMPACT_ATOMS: atom_id res chain seq x y z
N MET A 1 -16.03 9.42 2.64
CA MET A 1 -15.12 8.73 3.58
C MET A 1 -14.39 7.69 2.77
N CYS A 2 -13.06 7.68 2.78
CA CYS A 2 -12.25 6.96 1.79
C CYS A 2 -11.49 5.85 2.48
N GLN A 3 -11.46 4.67 1.87
CA GLN A 3 -10.77 3.50 2.39
C GLN A 3 -9.65 3.13 1.44
N TYR A 4 -8.54 2.66 2.00
CA TYR A 4 -7.30 2.41 1.28
C TYR A 4 -6.81 0.99 1.54
N TYR A 5 -6.21 0.37 0.54
CA TYR A 5 -5.31 -0.76 0.74
C TYR A 5 -3.97 -0.25 1.23
N ALA A 6 -3.41 -0.90 2.26
CA ALA A 6 -2.05 -0.67 2.70
C ALA A 6 -1.16 -1.81 2.19
N HIS A 7 -0.29 -1.54 1.23
CA HIS A 7 0.66 -2.52 0.75
C HIS A 7 1.89 -2.53 1.66
N ALA A 8 2.11 -3.63 2.36
CA ALA A 8 3.25 -3.83 3.24
C ALA A 8 4.35 -4.59 2.49
N PHE A 9 5.43 -3.88 2.19
CA PHE A 9 6.60 -4.44 1.49
C PHE A 9 7.55 -5.11 2.48
N THR A 10 8.39 -6.02 1.98
CA THR A 10 9.43 -6.69 2.80
C THR A 10 10.47 -5.72 3.38
N CYS A 11 10.67 -4.57 2.73
CA CYS A 11 11.50 -3.47 3.21
C CYS A 11 10.84 -2.62 4.32
N LYS A 12 9.69 -3.06 4.86
CA LYS A 12 8.89 -2.38 5.92
C LYS A 12 8.25 -1.05 5.53
N HIS A 13 8.34 -0.65 4.26
CA HIS A 13 7.60 0.49 3.74
C HIS A 13 6.13 0.15 3.54
N LEU A 14 5.30 1.19 3.50
CA LEU A 14 3.87 1.11 3.21
C LEU A 14 3.54 2.00 2.02
N SER A 15 2.79 1.48 1.05
CA SER A 15 2.09 2.30 0.06
C SER A 15 0.58 2.22 0.25
N PHE A 16 -0.12 3.32 -0.05
CA PHE A 16 -1.57 3.40 0.11
C PHE A 16 -2.23 3.59 -1.24
N THR A 17 -3.11 2.68 -1.60
CA THR A 17 -3.90 2.76 -2.84
C THR A 17 -5.37 2.87 -2.48
N PHE A 18 -6.09 3.75 -3.19
CA PHE A 18 -7.53 3.90 -2.96
C PHE A 18 -8.24 2.57 -3.22
N ALA A 19 -9.03 2.12 -2.26
CA ALA A 19 -9.81 0.90 -2.36
C ALA A 19 -11.24 1.21 -2.79
N ARG A 20 -11.94 1.99 -1.96
CA ARG A 20 -13.36 2.33 -2.16
C ARG A 20 -13.79 3.51 -1.31
N PHE A 21 -14.96 4.05 -1.63
CA PHE A 21 -15.70 4.87 -0.71
C PHE A 21 -16.37 4.00 0.38
N CYS A 22 -16.42 4.52 1.61
CA CYS A 22 -17.21 3.88 2.67
C CYS A 22 -18.70 3.85 2.31
N GLN A 23 -19.46 2.96 2.95
CA GLN A 23 -20.91 2.94 2.79
C GLN A 23 -21.52 4.30 3.20
N PRO A 24 -22.46 4.85 2.40
CA PRO A 24 -23.26 5.98 2.83
C PRO A 24 -24.14 5.55 4.02
N ALA A 25 -24.31 6.42 5.01
CA ALA A 25 -25.13 6.26 6.22
C ALA A 25 -24.47 5.75 7.52
N SER A 26 -23.13 5.77 7.68
CA SER A 26 -22.58 5.82 9.03
C SER A 26 -22.81 7.23 9.59
N LEU A 27 -23.57 7.38 10.68
CA LEU A 27 -23.82 8.65 11.40
C LEU A 27 -22.54 9.43 11.78
N ILE A 28 -21.36 8.84 11.57
CA ILE A 28 -20.04 9.44 11.80
C ILE A 28 -19.35 9.67 10.46
N GLN A 29 -19.20 10.94 10.08
CA GLN A 29 -18.38 11.34 8.93
C GLN A 29 -16.89 11.45 9.35
N LYS A 30 -16.09 10.39 9.17
CA LYS A 30 -14.61 10.42 9.22
C LYS A 30 -13.91 11.00 7.95
N PRO A 31 -13.30 12.20 8.00
CA PRO A 31 -12.69 12.83 6.83
C PRO A 31 -11.67 11.93 6.12
N CYS A 32 -11.69 11.92 4.77
CA CYS A 32 -10.80 11.09 3.95
C CYS A 32 -9.31 11.34 4.22
N ALA A 33 -8.95 12.53 4.73
CA ALA A 33 -7.59 12.90 5.12
C ALA A 33 -6.96 11.95 6.15
N LYS A 34 -7.76 11.18 6.92
CA LYS A 34 -7.24 10.23 7.91
C LYS A 34 -6.88 8.84 7.36
N ARG A 35 -6.82 8.65 6.02
CA ARG A 35 -6.35 7.42 5.33
C ARG A 35 -6.75 6.11 6.04
N GLN A 36 -8.05 5.85 6.11
CA GLN A 36 -8.55 4.64 6.78
C GLN A 36 -8.13 3.40 5.98
N VAL A 37 -7.43 2.46 6.63
CA VAL A 37 -7.03 1.20 6.00
C VAL A 37 -8.22 0.24 6.00
N TRP A 38 -8.61 -0.23 4.80
CA TRP A 38 -9.57 -1.32 4.61
C TRP A 38 -8.90 -2.66 4.92
N GLN A 39 -7.75 -2.88 4.31
CA GLN A 39 -6.99 -4.11 4.41
C GLN A 39 -5.51 -3.83 4.16
N THR A 40 -4.67 -4.57 4.87
CA THR A 40 -3.23 -4.61 4.62
C THR A 40 -2.91 -5.82 3.75
N ILE A 41 -2.19 -5.60 2.66
CA ILE A 41 -1.76 -6.64 1.72
C ILE A 41 -0.24 -6.77 1.84
N GLY A 42 0.24 -7.93 2.25
CA GLY A 42 1.67 -8.24 2.25
C GLY A 42 2.16 -8.46 0.83
N LEU A 43 3.27 -7.83 0.48
CA LEU A 43 3.97 -8.02 -0.78
C LEU A 43 5.30 -8.72 -0.50
N ASP A 44 5.67 -9.63 -1.40
CA ASP A 44 6.93 -10.38 -1.31
C ASP A 44 8.14 -9.56 -1.77
N ASP A 45 7.88 -8.47 -2.50
CA ASP A 45 8.90 -7.57 -3.04
C ASP A 45 9.14 -6.36 -2.11
N ALA A 46 10.29 -5.70 -2.30
CA ALA A 46 10.54 -4.38 -1.71
C ALA A 46 9.83 -3.29 -2.51
N CYS A 47 9.69 -2.09 -1.92
CA CYS A 47 9.12 -0.96 -2.66
C CYS A 47 10.05 -0.51 -3.78
N GLU A 48 9.52 0.25 -4.76
CA GLU A 48 10.27 0.70 -5.93
C GLU A 48 11.52 1.51 -5.57
N GLU A 49 11.42 2.37 -4.55
CA GLU A 49 12.55 3.15 -4.06
C GLU A 49 13.65 2.25 -3.50
N CYS A 50 13.30 1.24 -2.69
CA CYS A 50 14.29 0.31 -2.14
C CYS A 50 14.93 -0.57 -3.21
N LEU A 51 14.14 -1.02 -4.20
CA LEU A 51 14.68 -1.74 -5.35
C LEU A 51 15.65 -0.87 -6.16
N THR A 52 15.37 0.43 -6.28
CA THR A 52 16.19 1.36 -7.08
C THR A 52 17.47 1.76 -6.35
N TRP A 53 17.39 2.08 -5.05
CA TRP A 53 18.52 2.62 -4.29
C TRP A 53 19.34 1.56 -3.54
N PHE A 54 18.74 0.40 -3.23
CA PHE A 54 19.39 -0.68 -2.48
C PHE A 54 19.22 -2.04 -3.17
N PRO A 55 19.64 -2.19 -4.45
CA PRO A 55 19.44 -3.41 -5.22
C PRO A 55 20.13 -4.64 -4.60
N ASP A 56 21.25 -4.45 -3.91
CA ASP A 56 21.99 -5.54 -3.25
C ASP A 56 21.25 -6.11 -2.02
N GLN A 57 20.46 -5.28 -1.34
CA GLN A 57 19.70 -5.68 -0.15
C GLN A 57 18.32 -6.24 -0.50
N TYR A 58 17.75 -5.79 -1.63
CA TYR A 58 16.43 -6.19 -2.09
C TYR A 58 16.49 -6.64 -3.55
N PRO A 59 16.97 -7.87 -3.82
CA PRO A 59 17.00 -8.38 -5.18
C PRO A 59 15.57 -8.57 -5.70
N CYS A 60 15.28 -7.98 -6.86
CA CYS A 60 13.98 -8.13 -7.51
C CYS A 60 13.80 -9.59 -7.96
N ARG A 61 12.86 -10.32 -7.35
CA ARG A 61 12.67 -11.76 -7.64
C ARG A 61 11.93 -12.02 -8.94
N ARG A 62 11.26 -11.02 -9.50
CA ARG A 62 10.47 -11.13 -10.73
C ARG A 62 11.09 -10.26 -11.82
N PRO A 63 11.35 -10.79 -13.03
CA PRO A 63 11.74 -9.95 -14.15
C PRO A 63 10.61 -8.96 -14.42
N ARG A 64 10.90 -7.66 -14.31
CA ARG A 64 9.99 -6.57 -14.63
C ARG A 64 9.81 -6.52 -16.14
N TYR A 65 8.86 -7.31 -16.63
CA TYR A 65 8.41 -7.40 -18.02
C TYR A 65 9.48 -7.93 -19.00
N GLN A 66 9.14 -9.00 -19.74
CA GLN A 66 9.71 -9.28 -21.06
C GLN A 66 8.88 -8.56 -22.11
#